data_AF-A0AA40SIJ9-F1
#
_entry.id   AF-A0AA40SIJ9-F1
#
_cell.length_a   1.000
_cell.length_b   1.000
_cell.length_c   1.000
_cell.angle_alpha   90.00
_cell.angle_beta   90.00
_cell.angle_gamma   90.00
#
_symmetry.space_group_name_H-M   'P 1'
#
loop_
_entity.id
_entity.type
_entity.pdbx_description
1 polymer ?
#
loop_
_entity_poly.entity_id
_entity_poly.type
_entity_poly.pdbx_seq_one_letter_code
_entity_poly.pdbx_strand_id
1 'polypeptide(L)'
;MNKKLAAALSGGAVLVLALTGCGGDDSDEKLDAWAKQVCDAVQPQAAKIRSANAAIQKETSDNSTPEEVQKADSKAFQDMSDAYKAIGAAVTKAGAPDVEDGEKKQKDAVKELNSISTSYASLKKQVDGLDTDDQAKFADGLKDIASELEKLSKSGSDALSALEEGEVGEAMSRQESCRTATAPAQATKG
;
A
#
# COMPACT_ATOMS: atom_id res chain seq x y z
N MET A 1 -38.62 -39.48 -63.87
CA MET A 1 -39.40 -38.43 -64.55
C MET A 1 -39.46 -37.21 -63.63
N ASN A 2 -38.89 -36.11 -64.12
CA ASN A 2 -38.89 -34.69 -63.72
C ASN A 2 -39.76 -34.26 -62.52
N LYS A 3 -39.28 -33.39 -61.61
CA LYS A 3 -38.90 -32.00 -61.89
C LYS A 3 -37.83 -31.45 -60.94
N LYS A 4 -36.87 -30.74 -61.54
CA LYS A 4 -36.00 -29.73 -60.90
C LYS A 4 -36.79 -28.43 -60.75
N LEU A 5 -36.60 -27.71 -59.64
CA LEU A 5 -36.46 -26.25 -59.62
C LEU A 5 -35.55 -25.87 -58.44
N ALA A 6 -34.44 -25.22 -58.79
CA ALA A 6 -33.55 -24.53 -57.88
C ALA A 6 -34.09 -23.11 -57.61
N ALA A 7 -33.89 -22.61 -56.40
CA ALA A 7 -33.77 -21.18 -56.14
C ALA A 7 -32.90 -20.99 -54.90
N ALA A 8 -31.73 -20.42 -55.12
CA ALA A 8 -30.81 -19.92 -54.12
C ALA A 8 -31.40 -18.70 -53.41
N LEU A 9 -31.10 -18.54 -52.13
CA LEU A 9 -30.93 -17.23 -51.49
C LEU A 9 -29.96 -17.41 -50.33
N SER A 10 -28.73 -16.98 -50.59
CA SER A 10 -27.71 -16.62 -49.63
C SER A 10 -28.30 -15.68 -48.58
N GLY A 11 -28.31 -16.10 -47.33
CA GLY A 11 -28.62 -15.25 -46.18
C GLY A 11 -27.83 -15.82 -45.03
N GLY A 12 -26.74 -15.13 -44.68
CA GLY A 12 -25.80 -15.58 -43.67
C GLY A 12 -26.55 -15.97 -42.40
N ALA A 13 -26.35 -17.22 -41.97
CA ALA A 13 -26.49 -17.51 -40.55
C ALA A 13 -25.40 -16.67 -39.88
N VAL A 14 -25.78 -15.47 -39.46
CA VAL A 14 -25.07 -14.78 -38.39
C VAL A 14 -25.22 -15.74 -37.23
N LEU A 15 -24.24 -16.62 -37.07
CA LEU A 15 -23.84 -17.09 -35.77
C LEU A 15 -23.53 -15.81 -35.00
N VAL A 16 -24.56 -15.20 -34.43
CA VAL A 16 -24.42 -14.38 -33.25
C VAL A 16 -23.91 -15.39 -32.24
N LEU A 17 -22.59 -15.58 -32.24
CA LEU A 17 -21.88 -15.93 -31.04
C LEU A 17 -22.34 -14.86 -30.06
N ALA A 18 -23.35 -15.19 -29.28
CA ALA A 18 -23.53 -14.64 -27.97
C ALA A 18 -22.26 -15.02 -27.22
N LEU A 19 -21.19 -14.27 -27.50
CA LEU A 19 -20.11 -14.10 -26.57
C LEU A 19 -20.82 -13.50 -25.36
N THR A 20 -21.15 -14.35 -24.40
CA THR A 20 -21.08 -13.98 -22.99
C THR A 20 -19.62 -13.65 -22.69
N GLY A 21 -19.12 -12.59 -23.34
CA GLY A 21 -17.85 -11.98 -23.07
C GLY A 21 -18.11 -11.05 -21.90
N CYS A 22 -17.61 -11.48 -20.74
CA CYS A 22 -17.13 -10.66 -19.65
C CYS A 22 -17.30 -9.15 -19.92
N GLY A 23 -18.47 -8.61 -19.57
CA GLY A 23 -18.67 -7.17 -19.57
C GLY A 23 -17.87 -6.63 -18.40
N GLY A 24 -16.64 -6.18 -18.66
CA GLY A 24 -16.03 -5.17 -17.83
C GLY A 24 -16.78 -3.89 -18.11
N ASP A 25 -17.47 -3.36 -17.11
CA ASP A 25 -18.06 -2.03 -17.23
C ASP A 25 -16.91 -1.02 -17.39
N ASP A 26 -17.09 0.08 -18.12
CA ASP A 26 -16.03 1.08 -18.35
C ASP A 26 -15.48 1.64 -17.02
N SER A 27 -16.29 1.59 -15.95
CA SER A 27 -15.90 1.95 -14.57
C SER A 27 -14.93 0.97 -13.95
N ASP A 28 -15.10 -0.34 -14.18
CA ASP A 28 -14.24 -1.39 -13.63
C ASP A 28 -12.84 -1.31 -14.24
N GLU A 29 -12.74 -1.07 -15.55
CA GLU A 29 -11.45 -0.90 -16.23
C GLU A 29 -10.70 0.34 -15.74
N LYS A 30 -11.41 1.46 -15.51
CA LYS A 30 -10.81 2.69 -14.96
C LYS A 30 -10.36 2.51 -13.51
N LEU A 31 -11.16 1.82 -12.70
CA LEU A 31 -10.83 1.55 -11.32
C LEU A 31 -9.62 0.61 -11.21
N ASP A 32 -9.53 -0.41 -12.05
CA ASP A 32 -8.36 -1.29 -12.13
C ASP A 32 -7.12 -0.55 -12.63
N ALA A 33 -7.24 0.33 -13.62
CA ALA A 33 -6.13 1.17 -14.08
C ALA A 33 -5.64 2.13 -12.98
N TRP A 34 -6.57 2.75 -12.24
CA TRP A 34 -6.28 3.57 -11.08
C TRP A 34 -5.56 2.76 -10.00
N ALA A 35 -6.08 1.58 -9.66
CA ALA A 35 -5.51 0.70 -8.66
C ALA A 35 -4.09 0.28 -9.06
N LYS A 36 -3.88 -0.10 -10.33
CA LYS A 36 -2.56 -0.43 -10.85
C LYS A 36 -1.58 0.72 -10.71
N GLN A 37 -1.96 1.94 -11.08
CA GLN A 37 -1.10 3.11 -10.94
C GLN A 37 -0.68 3.35 -9.48
N VAL A 38 -1.61 3.22 -8.55
CA VAL A 38 -1.33 3.38 -7.11
C VAL A 38 -0.44 2.24 -6.62
N CYS A 39 -0.78 0.98 -6.92
CA CYS A 39 -0.04 -0.20 -6.48
C CYS A 39 1.40 -0.23 -7.00
N ASP A 40 1.63 0.13 -8.27
CA ASP A 40 2.97 0.19 -8.87
C ASP A 40 3.84 1.26 -8.18
N ALA A 41 3.23 2.36 -7.72
CA ALA A 41 3.94 3.40 -6.96
C ALA A 41 4.14 3.02 -5.48
N VAL A 42 3.23 2.26 -4.89
CA VAL A 42 3.28 1.78 -3.49
C VAL A 42 4.35 0.72 -3.30
N GLN A 43 4.49 -0.21 -4.25
CA GLN A 43 5.38 -1.37 -4.14
C GLN A 43 6.83 -1.03 -3.69
N PRO A 44 7.55 -0.06 -4.31
CA PRO A 44 8.89 0.30 -3.85
C PRO A 44 8.89 0.93 -2.45
N GLN A 45 7.84 1.66 -2.09
CA GLN A 45 7.72 2.29 -0.77
C GLN A 45 7.41 1.25 0.32
N ALA A 46 6.59 0.25 0.03
CA ALA A 46 6.36 -0.90 0.90
C ALA A 46 7.66 -1.69 1.15
N ALA A 47 8.49 -1.88 0.12
CA ALA A 47 9.81 -2.49 0.29
C ALA A 47 10.73 -1.63 1.19
N LYS A 48 10.69 -0.31 1.05
CA LYS A 48 11.42 0.64 1.91
C LYS A 48 10.98 0.52 3.38
N ILE A 49 9.66 0.48 3.64
CA ILE A 49 9.11 0.29 4.99
C ILE A 49 9.54 -1.06 5.59
N ARG A 50 9.49 -2.15 4.82
CA ARG A 50 9.98 -3.46 5.29
C ARG A 50 11.46 -3.45 5.62
N SER A 51 12.28 -2.80 4.79
CA SER A 51 13.71 -2.66 5.05
C SER A 51 14.00 -1.83 6.30
N ALA A 52 13.24 -0.76 6.55
CA ALA A 52 13.34 0.05 7.76
C ALA A 52 13.00 -0.79 9.01
N ASN A 53 11.89 -1.53 8.98
CA ASN A 53 11.50 -2.43 10.07
C ASN A 53 12.52 -3.56 10.32
N ALA A 54 13.14 -4.08 9.26
CA ALA A 54 14.19 -5.09 9.40
C ALA A 54 15.46 -4.51 10.06
N ALA A 55 15.81 -3.25 9.76
CA ALA A 55 16.95 -2.58 10.39
C ALA A 55 16.73 -2.38 11.90
N ILE A 56 15.54 -1.94 12.32
CA ILE A 56 15.17 -1.79 13.74
C ILE A 56 15.27 -3.14 14.48
N GLN A 57 14.70 -4.20 13.89
CA GLN A 57 14.73 -5.55 14.49
C GLN A 57 16.14 -6.13 14.60
N LYS A 58 17.01 -5.82 13.63
CA LYS A 58 18.41 -6.26 13.64
C LYS A 58 19.15 -5.67 14.83
N GLU A 59 19.06 -4.36 15.05
CA GLU A 59 19.77 -3.72 16.18
C GLU A 59 19.21 -4.15 17.54
N THR A 60 17.92 -4.53 17.60
CA THR A 60 17.35 -5.17 18.80
C THR A 60 17.98 -6.54 19.10
N SER A 61 18.45 -7.25 18.06
CA SER A 61 18.99 -8.61 18.17
C SER A 61 20.51 -8.65 18.34
N ASP A 62 21.24 -7.64 17.88
CA ASP A 62 22.69 -7.65 17.72
C ASP A 62 23.49 -7.24 18.98
N ASN A 63 22.85 -7.06 20.16
CA ASN A 63 23.49 -6.45 21.34
C ASN A 63 24.18 -5.10 21.02
N SER A 64 23.54 -4.30 20.16
CA SER A 64 24.07 -3.03 19.64
C SER A 64 24.26 -1.97 20.72
N THR A 65 25.17 -1.01 20.48
CA THR A 65 25.35 0.14 21.37
C THR A 65 24.17 1.13 21.24
N PRO A 66 23.93 2.01 22.23
CA PRO A 66 22.95 3.08 22.12
C PRO A 66 23.09 3.94 20.86
N GLU A 67 24.31 4.25 20.43
CA GLU A 67 24.58 5.03 19.21
C GLU A 67 24.17 4.27 17.94
N GLU A 68 24.43 2.97 17.90
CA GLU A 68 24.05 2.11 16.78
C GLU A 68 22.53 2.01 16.64
N VAL A 69 21.84 1.77 17.77
CA VAL A 69 20.37 1.76 17.85
C VAL A 69 19.80 3.10 17.42
N GLN A 70 20.29 4.22 17.99
CA GLN A 70 19.82 5.57 17.64
C GLN A 70 19.94 5.84 16.14
N LYS A 71 21.10 5.52 15.56
CA LYS A 71 21.36 5.77 14.14
C LYS A 71 20.46 4.91 13.24
N ALA A 72 20.27 3.64 13.58
CA ALA A 72 19.41 2.75 12.82
C ALA A 72 17.94 3.17 12.90
N ASP A 73 17.44 3.47 14.10
CA ASP A 73 16.06 3.89 14.33
C ASP A 73 15.79 5.25 13.67
N SER A 74 16.71 6.21 13.78
CA SER A 74 16.60 7.52 13.11
C SER A 74 16.49 7.36 11.59
N LYS A 75 17.35 6.52 10.99
CA LYS A 75 17.28 6.23 9.56
C LYS A 75 15.99 5.50 9.19
N ALA A 76 15.58 4.52 9.98
CA ALA A 76 14.36 3.75 9.72
C ALA A 76 13.12 4.64 9.76
N PHE A 77 12.98 5.50 10.77
CA PHE A 77 11.87 6.44 10.87
C PHE A 77 11.88 7.51 9.78
N GLN A 78 13.05 7.99 9.34
CA GLN A 78 13.16 8.83 8.14
C GLN A 78 12.65 8.08 6.90
N ASP A 79 13.11 6.85 6.71
CA ASP A 79 12.76 6.04 5.54
C ASP A 79 11.26 5.75 5.47
N MET A 80 10.63 5.46 6.61
CA MET A 80 9.18 5.29 6.74
C MET A 80 8.43 6.60 6.50
N SER A 81 8.87 7.71 7.09
CA SER A 81 8.26 9.03 6.86
C SER A 81 8.21 9.39 5.38
N ASP A 82 9.33 9.22 4.67
CA ASP A 82 9.42 9.50 3.24
C ASP A 82 8.56 8.54 2.41
N ALA A 83 8.52 7.25 2.77
CA ALA A 83 7.72 6.24 2.09
C ALA A 83 6.23 6.58 2.14
N TYR A 84 5.69 6.87 3.33
CA TYR A 84 4.27 7.25 3.48
C TYR A 84 3.93 8.55 2.75
N LYS A 85 4.83 9.53 2.76
CA LYS A 85 4.66 10.77 1.97
C LYS A 85 4.61 10.49 0.47
N ALA A 86 5.49 9.61 -0.02
CA ALA A 86 5.53 9.22 -1.43
C ALA A 86 4.26 8.47 -1.83
N ILE A 87 3.72 7.60 -0.96
CA ILE A 87 2.44 6.93 -1.19
C ILE A 87 1.30 7.95 -1.26
N GLY A 88 1.23 8.91 -0.33
CA GLY A 88 0.24 10.00 -0.38
C GLY A 88 0.33 10.82 -1.67
N ALA A 89 1.54 11.10 -2.14
CA ALA A 89 1.75 11.79 -3.42
C ALA A 89 1.29 10.94 -4.62
N ALA A 90 1.49 9.62 -4.58
CA ALA A 90 1.02 8.71 -5.62
C ALA A 90 -0.51 8.66 -5.71
N VAL A 91 -1.20 8.56 -4.56
CA VAL A 91 -2.68 8.63 -4.49
C VAL A 91 -3.18 10.00 -4.95
N THR A 92 -2.49 11.08 -4.59
CA THR A 92 -2.80 12.43 -5.10
C THR A 92 -2.69 12.49 -6.63
N LYS A 93 -1.61 11.92 -7.18
CA LYS A 93 -1.37 11.90 -8.63
C LYS A 93 -2.36 11.01 -9.38
N ALA A 94 -2.84 9.92 -8.79
CA ALA A 94 -3.84 9.04 -9.37
C ALA A 94 -5.23 9.70 -9.45
N GLY A 95 -5.49 10.71 -8.61
CA GLY A 95 -6.80 11.34 -8.54
C GLY A 95 -7.82 10.46 -7.82
N ALA A 96 -9.09 10.85 -7.88
CA ALA A 96 -10.16 10.09 -7.26
C ALA A 96 -10.42 8.77 -8.03
N PRO A 97 -10.60 7.63 -7.34
CA PRO A 97 -11.11 6.42 -7.97
C PRO A 97 -12.54 6.62 -8.47
N ASP A 98 -12.91 5.94 -9.55
CA ASP A 98 -14.24 6.00 -10.19
C ASP A 98 -15.25 5.12 -9.42
N VAL A 99 -15.57 5.54 -8.19
CA VAL A 99 -16.49 4.85 -7.26
C VAL A 99 -17.33 5.87 -6.51
N GLU A 100 -18.38 5.41 -5.82
CA GLU A 100 -19.12 6.26 -4.87
C GLU A 100 -18.16 6.87 -3.83
N ASP A 101 -18.29 8.18 -3.63
CA ASP A 101 -17.45 9.01 -2.76
C ASP A 101 -15.94 8.98 -3.07
N GLY A 102 -15.54 8.68 -4.32
CA GLY A 102 -14.14 8.57 -4.73
C GLY A 102 -13.27 9.76 -4.34
N GLU A 103 -13.75 11.00 -4.50
CA GLU A 103 -13.00 12.20 -4.07
C GLU A 103 -12.76 12.24 -2.56
N LYS A 104 -13.77 11.86 -1.76
CA LYS A 104 -13.66 11.85 -0.31
C LYS A 104 -12.67 10.76 0.11
N LYS A 105 -12.81 9.55 -0.44
CA LYS A 105 -11.87 8.44 -0.20
C LYS A 105 -10.43 8.84 -0.51
N GLN A 106 -10.21 9.51 -1.64
CA GLN A 106 -8.89 10.01 -2.04
C GLN A 106 -8.33 11.05 -1.06
N LYS A 107 -9.12 12.06 -0.68
CA LYS A 107 -8.68 13.11 0.26
C LYS A 107 -8.38 12.55 1.64
N ASP A 108 -9.23 11.64 2.13
CA ASP A 108 -9.05 11.00 3.44
C ASP A 108 -7.80 10.11 3.44
N ALA A 109 -7.58 9.31 2.39
CA ALA A 109 -6.36 8.52 2.24
C ALA A 109 -5.10 9.38 2.23
N VAL A 110 -5.08 10.46 1.42
CA VAL A 110 -3.93 11.37 1.34
C VAL A 110 -3.67 12.06 2.68
N LYS A 111 -4.72 12.49 3.38
CA LYS A 111 -4.62 13.09 4.70
C LYS A 111 -3.98 12.12 5.69
N GLU A 112 -4.45 10.88 5.72
CA GLU A 112 -3.92 9.87 6.62
C GLU A 112 -2.46 9.54 6.32
N LEU A 113 -2.13 9.26 5.07
CA LEU A 113 -0.76 8.92 4.67
C LEU A 113 0.24 10.03 5.05
N ASN A 114 -0.17 11.30 4.91
CA ASN A 114 0.64 12.43 5.36
C ASN A 114 0.70 12.57 6.88
N SER A 115 -0.36 12.21 7.60
CA SER A 115 -0.38 12.13 9.06
C SER A 115 0.64 11.10 9.56
N ILE A 116 0.59 9.87 9.02
CA ILE A 116 1.54 8.80 9.33
C ILE A 116 2.98 9.21 9.01
N SER A 117 3.21 9.83 7.84
CA SER A 117 4.52 10.39 7.48
C SER A 117 5.04 11.38 8.53
N THR A 118 4.17 12.27 9.00
CA THR A 118 4.51 13.27 10.03
C THR A 118 4.81 12.61 11.37
N SER A 119 4.06 11.59 11.76
CA SER A 119 4.31 10.82 12.98
C SER A 119 5.68 10.15 12.97
N TYR A 120 6.06 9.50 11.87
CA TYR A 120 7.42 8.94 11.73
C TYR A 120 8.52 10.01 11.75
N ALA A 121 8.28 11.17 11.14
CA ALA A 121 9.24 12.29 11.24
C ALA A 121 9.36 12.80 12.69
N SER A 122 8.29 12.73 13.49
CA SER A 122 8.33 13.05 14.92
C SER A 122 9.11 12.01 15.71
N LEU A 123 8.87 10.72 15.46
CA LEU A 123 9.61 9.61 16.09
C LEU A 123 11.12 9.70 15.80
N LYS A 124 11.48 10.03 14.56
CA LYS A 124 12.88 10.32 14.20
C LYS A 124 13.50 11.38 15.11
N LYS A 125 12.82 12.52 15.29
CA LYS A 125 13.32 13.61 16.13
C LYS A 125 13.46 13.19 17.60
N GLN A 126 12.57 12.34 18.09
CA GLN A 126 12.64 11.80 19.45
C GLN A 126 13.86 10.89 19.60
N VAL A 127 14.08 9.98 18.66
CA VAL A 127 15.28 9.13 18.62
C VAL A 127 16.56 9.95 18.56
N ASP A 128 16.62 10.93 17.65
CA ASP A 128 17.78 11.83 17.50
C ASP A 128 18.10 12.59 18.81
N GLY A 129 17.12 12.77 19.68
CA GLY A 129 17.25 13.46 20.96
C GLY A 129 17.59 12.56 22.15
N LEU A 130 17.69 11.23 21.95
CA LEU A 130 18.05 10.31 23.03
C LEU A 130 19.51 10.52 23.49
N ASP A 131 19.73 10.37 24.78
CA ASP A 131 21.05 10.42 25.42
C ASP A 131 21.74 9.05 25.25
N THR A 132 22.70 8.94 24.34
CA THR A 132 23.41 7.67 24.07
C THR A 132 24.51 7.37 25.10
N ASP A 133 24.96 8.39 25.84
CA ASP A 133 26.01 8.27 26.86
C ASP A 133 25.47 7.68 28.19
N ASP A 134 24.15 7.77 28.41
CA ASP A 134 23.45 7.24 29.58
C ASP A 134 22.50 6.11 29.18
N GLN A 135 22.95 4.86 29.36
CA GLN A 135 22.19 3.67 28.98
C GLN A 135 20.80 3.60 29.65
N ALA A 136 20.66 4.08 30.89
CA ALA A 136 19.39 4.03 31.60
C ALA A 136 18.39 5.03 31.01
N LYS A 137 18.83 6.25 30.70
CA LYS A 137 18.00 7.25 30.01
C LYS A 137 17.69 6.86 28.58
N PHE A 138 18.66 6.29 27.86
CA PHE A 138 18.45 5.79 26.51
C PHE A 138 17.32 4.76 26.48
N ALA A 139 17.42 3.75 27.35
CA ALA A 139 16.42 2.70 27.47
C ALA A 139 15.04 3.25 27.91
N ASP A 140 15.01 4.31 28.72
CA ASP A 140 13.75 4.95 29.11
C ASP A 140 13.10 5.70 27.94
N GLY A 141 13.86 6.50 27.20
CA GLY A 141 13.35 7.21 26.02
C GLY A 141 12.89 6.27 24.90
N LEU A 142 13.50 5.09 24.76
CA LEU A 142 12.99 4.05 23.85
C LEU A 142 11.58 3.56 24.23
N LYS A 143 11.19 3.57 25.51
CA LYS A 143 9.82 3.19 25.92
C LYS A 143 8.79 4.23 25.49
N ASP A 144 9.14 5.50 25.52
CA ASP A 144 8.27 6.58 25.04
C ASP A 144 8.05 6.45 23.53
N ILE A 145 9.13 6.20 22.78
CA ILE A 145 9.07 5.91 21.33
C ILE A 145 8.19 4.68 21.06
N ALA A 146 8.34 3.60 21.83
CA ALA A 146 7.51 2.40 21.69
C ALA A 146 6.02 2.69 21.96
N SER A 147 5.72 3.54 22.93
CA SER A 147 4.35 3.96 23.26
C SER A 147 3.71 4.77 22.12
N GLU A 148 4.48 5.67 21.50
CA GLU A 148 4.03 6.43 20.34
C GLU A 148 3.86 5.53 19.10
N LEU A 149 4.74 4.56 18.89
CA LEU A 149 4.59 3.54 17.84
C LEU A 149 3.34 2.68 18.04
N GLU A 150 2.98 2.32 19.28
CA GLU A 150 1.75 1.58 19.57
C GLU A 150 0.50 2.39 19.18
N LYS A 151 0.49 3.69 19.51
CA LYS A 151 -0.60 4.61 19.11
C LYS A 151 -0.69 4.72 17.60
N LEU A 152 0.46 4.91 16.93
CA LEU A 152 0.53 5.03 15.47
C LEU A 152 0.07 3.74 14.78
N SER A 153 0.42 2.58 15.33
CA SER A 153 0.00 1.27 14.79
C SER A 153 -1.52 1.10 14.86
N LYS A 154 -2.15 1.54 15.95
CA LYS A 154 -3.61 1.51 16.10
C LYS A 154 -4.29 2.45 15.11
N SER A 155 -3.89 3.72 15.06
CA SER A 155 -4.53 4.70 14.17
C SER A 155 -4.31 4.39 12.69
N GLY A 156 -3.10 3.95 12.32
CA GLY A 156 -2.78 3.60 10.94
C GLY A 156 -3.51 2.36 10.42
N SER A 157 -3.75 1.37 11.29
CA SER A 157 -4.53 0.17 10.93
C SER A 157 -5.98 0.51 10.59
N ASP A 158 -6.62 1.36 11.40
CA ASP A 158 -8.04 1.73 11.20
C ASP A 158 -8.22 2.49 9.88
N ALA A 159 -7.29 3.40 9.57
CA ALA A 159 -7.40 4.25 8.40
C ALA A 159 -7.00 3.54 7.09
N LEU A 160 -6.04 2.61 7.13
CA LEU A 160 -5.75 1.76 5.98
C LEU A 160 -6.89 0.78 5.71
N SER A 161 -7.50 0.22 6.77
CA SER A 161 -8.69 -0.64 6.64
C SER A 161 -9.84 0.09 5.95
N ALA A 162 -10.09 1.36 6.33
CA ALA A 162 -11.13 2.17 5.70
C ALA A 162 -10.87 2.46 4.20
N LEU A 163 -9.60 2.49 3.76
CA LEU A 163 -9.24 2.64 2.35
C LEU A 163 -9.38 1.32 1.57
N GLU A 164 -9.13 0.19 2.23
CA GLU A 164 -9.24 -1.16 1.68
C GLU A 164 -10.68 -1.71 1.69
N GLU A 165 -11.67 -0.91 2.13
CA GLU A 165 -13.07 -1.28 2.09
C GLU A 165 -13.72 -1.05 0.71
N GLY A 166 -14.58 -1.99 0.32
CA GLY A 166 -15.39 -1.91 -0.88
C GLY A 166 -14.59 -2.04 -2.19
N GLU A 167 -15.10 -1.41 -3.25
CA GLU A 167 -14.61 -1.58 -4.62
C GLU A 167 -13.15 -1.17 -4.80
N VAL A 168 -12.68 -0.17 -4.04
CA VAL A 168 -11.29 0.29 -4.07
C VAL A 168 -10.34 -0.80 -3.58
N GLY A 169 -10.64 -1.40 -2.42
CA GLY A 169 -9.85 -2.50 -1.88
C GLY A 169 -9.89 -3.74 -2.75
N GLU A 170 -11.05 -4.05 -3.33
CA GLU A 170 -11.17 -5.17 -4.28
C GLU A 170 -10.27 -4.95 -5.50
N ALA A 171 -10.33 -3.76 -6.12
CA ALA A 171 -9.49 -3.40 -7.26
C ALA A 171 -7.99 -3.46 -6.94
N MET A 172 -7.57 -2.94 -5.77
CA MET A 172 -6.19 -3.06 -5.32
C MET A 172 -5.77 -4.53 -5.11
N SER A 173 -6.65 -5.38 -4.57
CA SER A 173 -6.37 -6.80 -4.31
C SER A 173 -6.18 -7.63 -5.58
N ARG A 174 -6.73 -7.16 -6.72
CA ARG A 174 -6.52 -7.75 -8.04
C ARG A 174 -5.15 -7.41 -8.64
N GLN A 175 -4.49 -6.35 -8.16
CA GLN A 175 -3.21 -5.92 -8.69
C GLN A 175 -2.05 -6.71 -8.07
N GLU A 176 -1.25 -7.34 -8.93
CA GLU A 176 -0.08 -8.12 -8.50
C GLU A 176 0.94 -7.28 -7.73
N SER A 177 1.13 -6.01 -8.12
CA SER A 177 2.06 -5.09 -7.44
C SER A 177 1.64 -4.73 -6.01
N CYS A 178 0.35 -4.81 -5.68
CA CYS A 178 -0.12 -4.70 -4.30
C CYS A 178 -0.02 -6.03 -3.53
N ARG A 179 -0.23 -7.18 -4.18
CA ARG A 179 -0.11 -8.52 -3.52
C ARG A 179 1.27 -8.80 -2.96
N THR A 180 2.33 -8.40 -3.67
CA THR A 180 3.71 -8.53 -3.18
C THR A 180 4.08 -7.47 -2.14
N ALA A 181 3.25 -6.44 -1.95
CA ALA A 181 3.44 -5.43 -0.91
C ALA A 181 2.94 -5.93 0.46
N THR A 182 1.85 -6.69 0.50
CA THR A 182 1.17 -7.17 1.72
C THR A 182 1.62 -8.55 2.21
N ALA A 183 2.42 -9.29 1.44
CA ALA A 183 2.93 -10.59 1.89
C ALA A 183 3.78 -10.40 3.16
N PRO A 184 3.41 -11.00 4.31
CA PRO A 184 4.35 -11.15 5.41
C PRO A 184 5.56 -11.88 4.84
N ALA A 185 6.77 -11.45 5.22
CA ALA A 185 7.99 -12.15 4.86
C ALA A 185 7.77 -13.64 5.12
N GLN A 186 7.61 -14.43 4.06
CA GLN A 186 7.45 -15.87 4.22
C GLN A 186 8.69 -16.32 4.95
N ALA A 187 8.51 -16.82 6.16
CA ALA A 187 9.53 -17.54 6.88
C ALA A 187 10.04 -18.63 5.92
N THR A 188 11.23 -18.43 5.40
CA THR A 188 11.94 -19.44 4.64
C THR A 188 12.18 -20.60 5.60
N LYS A 189 11.27 -21.57 5.60
CA LYS A 189 11.53 -22.91 6.12
C LYS A 189 12.36 -23.63 5.06
N GLY A 190 13.59 -23.95 5.40
CA GLY A 190 14.47 -24.82 4.61
C GLY A 190 15.93 -24.40 4.73
#